data_AF-A0A2I0I9G5-F1
#
_entry.id   AF-A0A2I0I9G5-F1
#
_cell.length_a   1.000
_cell.length_b   1.000
_cell.length_c   1.000
_cell.angle_alpha   90.00
_cell.angle_beta   90.00
_cell.angle_gamma   90.00
#
_symmetry.space_group_name_H-M   'P 1'
#
loop_
_entity.id
_entity.type
_entity.pdbx_description
1 polymer ?
#
loop_
_entity_poly.entity_id
_entity_poly.type
_entity_poly.pdbx_seq_one_letter_code
_entity_poly.pdbx_strand_id
1 'polypeptide(L)' 'MSNLVSIDTSAMHSLEELAKNLISCGVELAVANPKWQVLHKLRVSNLTSKIGGRLFLTVKEALDSFLTTKLAPL' A
#
# COMPACT_ATOMS: atom_id res chain seq x y z
N MET A 1 5.62 -6.70 -2.29
CA MET A 1 6.51 -5.89 -3.15
C MET A 1 7.99 -6.17 -2.87
N SER A 2 8.35 -7.44 -2.59
CA SER A 2 9.68 -7.82 -2.06
C SER A 2 10.81 -7.76 -3.10
N ASN A 3 10.49 -7.93 -4.38
CA ASN A 3 11.47 -7.92 -5.47
C ASN A 3 11.71 -6.53 -6.07
N LEU A 4 10.91 -5.53 -5.69
CA LEU A 4 11.01 -4.20 -6.27
C LEU A 4 12.23 -3.46 -5.68
N VAL A 5 13.20 -3.14 -6.53
CA VAL A 5 14.44 -2.45 -6.14
C VAL A 5 14.28 -0.94 -6.17
N SER A 6 13.56 -0.41 -7.16
CA SER A 6 13.35 1.01 -7.33
C SER A 6 11.98 1.30 -7.90
N ILE A 7 11.47 2.48 -7.57
CA ILE A 7 10.26 3.04 -8.16
C ILE A 7 10.58 4.44 -8.69
N ASP A 8 10.07 4.78 -9.86
CA ASP A 8 10.16 6.08 -10.49
C ASP A 8 8.81 6.83 -10.44
N THR A 9 8.81 8.10 -10.86
CA THR A 9 7.64 8.98 -10.78
C THR A 9 6.46 8.47 -11.60
N SER A 10 6.70 7.85 -12.75
CA SER A 10 5.63 7.31 -13.60
C SER A 10 4.98 6.10 -12.94
N ALA A 11 5.78 5.18 -12.41
CA ALA A 11 5.29 4.01 -11.67
C ALA A 11 4.50 4.42 -10.40
N MET A 12 4.91 5.48 -9.72
CA MET A 12 4.15 6.03 -8.59
C MET A 12 2.79 6.58 -9.01
N HIS A 13 2.73 7.30 -10.14
CA HIS A 13 1.46 7.83 -10.64
C HIS A 13 0.51 6.71 -11.09
N SER A 14 1.02 5.69 -11.78
CA SER A 14 0.25 4.51 -12.14
C SER A 14 -0.27 3.74 -10.93
N LEU A 15 0.55 3.62 -9.87
CA LEU A 15 0.13 2.97 -8.62
C LEU A 15 -0.97 3.77 -7.91
N GLU A 16 -0.89 5.10 -7.93
CA GLU A 16 -1.94 5.96 -7.38
C GLU A 16 -3.25 5.81 -8.15
N GLU A 17 -3.19 5.81 -9.49
CA GLU A 17 -4.39 5.64 -10.31
C GLU A 17 -5.02 4.25 -10.10
N LEU A 18 -4.19 3.21 -10.04
CA LEU A 18 -4.63 1.86 -9.70
C LEU A 18 -5.32 1.83 -8.33
N ALA A 19 -4.74 2.49 -7.31
CA ALA A 19 -5.35 2.56 -5.98
C ALA A 19 -6.72 3.22 -6.03
N LYS A 20 -6.86 4.34 -6.76
CA LYS A 20 -8.16 5.03 -6.92
C LYS A 20 -9.19 4.15 -7.61
N ASN A 21 -8.80 3.44 -8.67
CA ASN A 21 -9.68 2.51 -9.38
C ASN A 21 -10.11 1.32 -8.51
N LEU A 22 -9.22 0.81 -7.65
CA LEU A 22 -9.60 -0.24 -6.71
C LEU A 22 -10.58 0.28 -5.65
N ILE A 23 -10.31 1.46 -5.10
CA ILE A 23 -11.18 2.10 -4.09
C ILE A 23 -12.57 2.39 -4.68
N SER A 24 -12.66 2.83 -5.94
CA SER A 24 -13.95 3.05 -6.60
C SER A 24 -14.74 1.76 -6.83
N CYS A 25 -14.05 0.62 -6.93
CA CYS A 25 -14.65 -0.71 -6.93
C CYS A 25 -14.91 -1.28 -5.52
N GLY A 26 -14.66 -0.52 -4.45
CA GLY A 26 -14.80 -0.98 -3.06
C GLY A 26 -13.70 -1.95 -2.61
N VAL A 27 -12.59 -2.02 -3.34
CA VAL A 27 -11.44 -2.87 -3.05
C VAL A 27 -10.32 -2.03 -2.46
N GLU A 28 -9.76 -2.47 -1.33
CA GLU A 28 -8.70 -1.75 -0.65
C GLU A 28 -7.33 -2.29 -1.04
N LEU A 29 -6.39 -1.39 -1.36
CA LEU A 29 -5.03 -1.75 -1.72
C LEU A 29 -4.11 -1.71 -0.49
N ALA A 30 -3.43 -2.82 -0.21
CA ALA A 30 -2.40 -2.90 0.83
C ALA A 30 -1.04 -3.25 0.21
N VAL A 31 0.00 -2.51 0.60
CA VAL A 31 1.38 -2.75 0.15
C VAL A 31 2.15 -3.41 1.29
N ALA A 32 2.61 -4.64 1.06
CA ALA A 32 3.40 -5.40 2.03
C ALA A 32 4.84 -5.64 1.55
N ASN A 33 5.77 -5.63 2.50
CA ASN A 33 7.20 -5.91 2.32
C ASN A 33 7.86 -5.12 1.16
N PRO A 34 7.78 -3.77 1.15
CA PRO A 34 8.60 -2.97 0.26
C PRO A 34 10.04 -2.87 0.79
N LYS A 35 11.02 -2.86 -0.10
CA LYS A 35 12.41 -2.54 0.27
C LYS A 35 12.50 -1.09 0.76
N TRP A 36 13.50 -0.82 1.62
CA TRP A 36 13.69 0.49 2.26
C TRP A 36 13.71 1.67 1.26
N GLN A 37 14.38 1.50 0.12
CA GLN A 37 14.46 2.53 -0.93
C GLN A 37 13.08 2.86 -1.54
N VAL A 38 12.26 1.83 -1.77
CA VAL A 38 10.89 2.00 -2.29
C VAL A 38 10.01 2.62 -1.22
N LEU A 39 10.08 2.13 0.02
CA LEU A 39 9.34 2.66 1.16
C LEU A 39 9.58 4.15 1.35
N HIS A 40 10.85 4.58 1.30
CA HIS A 40 11.21 5.98 1.44
C HIS A 40 10.58 6.84 0.33
N LYS A 41 10.68 6.41 -0.93
CA LYS A 41 10.07 7.14 -2.05
C LYS A 41 8.55 7.24 -1.92
N LEU A 42 7.88 6.15 -1.51
CA LEU A 42 6.44 6.12 -1.30
C LEU A 42 5.97 7.07 -0.18
N ARG A 43 6.78 7.23 0.87
CA ARG A 43 6.50 8.17 1.96
C ARG A 43 6.68 9.62 1.53
N VAL A 44 7.80 9.92 0.84
CA VAL A 44 8.07 11.27 0.32
C VAL A 44 7.00 11.71 -0.67
N SER A 45 6.43 10.78 -1.45
CA SER A 45 5.39 11.09 -2.42
C SER A 45 3.98 11.15 -1.84
N ASN A 46 3.80 11.04 -0.52
CA ASN A 46 2.51 10.97 0.14
C ASN A 46 1.59 9.83 -0.37
N LEU A 47 2.14 8.82 -1.05
CA LEU A 47 1.32 7.73 -1.59
C LEU A 47 0.73 6.89 -0.46
N THR A 48 1.44 6.78 0.67
CA THR A 48 0.94 6.13 1.90
C THR A 48 -0.41 6.70 2.34
N SER A 49 -0.60 8.02 2.27
CA SER A 49 -1.88 8.64 2.61
C SER A 49 -2.97 8.35 1.58
N LYS A 50 -2.60 8.25 0.30
CA LYS A 50 -3.55 8.00 -0.80
C LYS A 50 -4.05 6.56 -0.85
N ILE A 51 -3.25 5.60 -0.40
CA ILE A 51 -3.66 4.18 -0.28
C ILE A 51 -4.35 3.87 1.07
N GLY A 52 -4.82 4.89 1.80
CA GLY A 52 -5.50 4.70 3.08
C GLY A 52 -4.58 4.24 4.22
N GLY A 53 -3.29 4.56 4.17
CA GLY A 53 -2.33 4.24 5.24
C GLY A 53 -1.85 2.78 5.26
N ARG A 54 -2.23 1.97 4.27
CA ARG A 54 -2.02 0.51 4.26
C ARG A 54 -0.67 0.10 3.71
N LEU A 55 0.39 0.53 4.39
CA LEU A 55 1.78 0.25 4.01
C LEU A 55 2.48 -0.50 5.14
N PHE A 56 2.75 -1.78 4.91
CA PHE A 56 3.23 -2.73 5.90
C PHE A 56 4.61 -3.28 5.55
N LEU A 57 5.45 -3.50 6.55
CA LEU A 57 6.80 -4.04 6.36
C LEU A 57 6.79 -5.55 6.12
N THR A 58 5.76 -6.24 6.62
CA THR A 58 5.59 -7.67 6.42
C THR A 58 4.20 -8.01 5.88
N VAL A 59 4.10 -9.16 5.20
CA VAL A 59 2.81 -9.70 4.77
C VAL A 59 1.94 -10.06 5.98
N LYS A 60 2.57 -10.48 7.08
CA LYS A 60 1.88 -10.81 8.33
C LYS A 60 1.14 -9.59 8.89
N GLU A 61 1.78 -8.44 8.98
CA GLU A 61 1.14 -7.20 9.46
C GLU A 61 -0.01 -6.76 8.55
N ALA A 62 0.16 -6.90 7.23
CA ALA A 62 -0.92 -6.60 6.29
C ALA A 62 -2.13 -7.51 6.49
N LEU A 63 -1.89 -8.81 6.72
CA LEU A 63 -2.94 -9.77 7.01
C LEU A 63 -3.61 -9.49 8.36
N ASP A 64 -2.83 -9.18 9.39
CA ASP A 64 -3.33 -8.85 10.72
C ASP A 64 -4.23 -7.59 10.69
N SER A 65 -3.81 -6.55 9.97
CA SER A 65 -4.62 -5.34 9.75
C SER A 65 -5.92 -5.64 9.01
N PHE A 66 -5.90 -6.54 8.02
CA PHE A 66 -7.12 -6.96 7.33
C PHE A 66 -8.05 -7.74 8.26
N LEU A 67 -7.51 -8.69 9.02
CA LEU A 67 -8.28 -9.53 9.94
C LEU A 67 -8.89 -8.70 11.08
N THR A 68 -8.14 -7.77 11.67
CA THR A 68 -8.64 -6.85 12.70
C THR A 68 -9.74 -5.94 12.19
N THR A 69 -9.63 -5.45 10.95
CA THR A 69 -10.69 -4.66 10.30
C THR A 69 -11.95 -5.50 10.04
N LYS A 70 -11.79 -6.78 9.67
CA LYS A 70 -12.90 -7.67 9.32
C LYS A 70 -13.53 -8.41 10.50
N LEU A 71 -12.83 -8.50 11.64
CA LEU A 71 -13.25 -9.15 12.88
C LEU A 71 -13.52 -8.16 14.02
N ALA A 72 -13.48 -6.85 13.75
CA ALA A 72 -13.92 -5.86 14.72
C ALA A 72 -15.38 -6.18 15.14
N PRO A 73 -15.67 -6.38 16.43
CA PRO A 73 -17.04 -6.54 16.90
C PRO A 73 -17.80 -5.23 16.60
N LEU A 74 -18.99 -5.36 16.03
CA LEU A 74 -20.00 -4.29 15.95
C LEU A 74 -20.29 -3.67 17.31
#